data_AF-A0A947J846-F1
#
_entry.id   AF-A0A947J846-F1
#
_cell.length_a   1.000
_cell.length_b   1.000
_cell.length_c   1.000
_cell.angle_alpha   90.00
_cell.angle_beta   90.00
_cell.angle_gamma   90.00
#
_symmetry.space_group_name_H-M   'P 1'
#
loop_
_entity.id
_entity.type
_entity.pdbx_description
1 polymer ?
#
loop_
_entity_poly.entity_id
_entity_poly.type
_entity_poly.pdbx_seq_one_letter_code
_entity_poly.pdbx_strand_id
1 'polypeptide(L)'
;MIIFLVIILGLVVGSFLNAVIYRLHASVSFIRGRSYCPACKHDLGWWDLVPVASFIFLKGKCRYCKKNISWQYPLVEIGTTIAFLLLLLNFGLGATFFVYLFYASILILVFTYDFRYYLILDRVTLPAILIAFPLSFFVLKIGILELLIG
;
A
#
# COMPACT_ATOMS: atom_id res chain seq x y z
N MET A 1 13.76 7.37 -17.07
CA MET A 1 13.78 5.94 -16.73
C MET A 1 13.42 5.67 -15.27
N ILE A 2 14.16 6.24 -14.30
CA ILE A 2 13.91 5.99 -12.85
C ILE A 2 12.49 6.38 -12.41
N ILE A 3 11.99 7.55 -12.82
CA ILE A 3 10.63 8.02 -12.49
C ILE A 3 9.57 6.98 -12.90
N PHE A 4 9.69 6.42 -14.11
CA PHE A 4 8.76 5.41 -14.61
C PHE A 4 8.78 4.13 -13.77
N LEU A 5 9.97 3.69 -13.33
CA LEU A 5 10.10 2.53 -12.42
C LEU A 5 9.43 2.80 -11.07
N VAL A 6 9.59 4.01 -10.53
CA VAL A 6 8.94 4.40 -9.26
C VAL A 6 7.43 4.49 -9.41
N ILE A 7 6.92 4.93 -10.57
CA ILE A 7 5.48 4.91 -10.86
C ILE A 7 4.94 3.49 -10.83
N ILE A 8 5.58 2.57 -11.56
CA ILE A 8 5.18 1.15 -11.57
C ILE A 8 5.24 0.58 -10.16
N LEU A 9 6.32 0.86 -9.42
CA LEU A 9 6.49 0.38 -8.05
C LEU A 9 5.36 0.88 -7.14
N GLY A 10 5.03 2.18 -7.18
CA GLY A 10 3.96 2.78 -6.38
C GLY A 10 2.59 2.19 -6.70
N LEU A 11 2.30 1.95 -7.98
CA LEU A 11 1.06 1.31 -8.42
C LEU A 11 0.95 -0.14 -7.91
N VAL A 12 2.02 -0.93 -8.05
CA VAL A 12 2.06 -2.32 -7.60
C VAL A 12 1.95 -2.40 -6.07
N VAL A 13 2.71 -1.57 -5.36
CA VAL A 13 2.66 -1.52 -3.89
C VAL A 13 1.27 -1.09 -3.42
N GLY A 14 0.70 -0.02 -3.98
CA GLY A 14 -0.64 0.45 -3.61
C GLY A 14 -1.73 -0.61 -3.86
N SER A 15 -1.61 -1.39 -4.94
CA SER A 15 -2.53 -2.50 -5.20
C SER A 15 -2.38 -3.63 -4.17
N PHE A 16 -1.13 -3.95 -3.80
CA PHE A 16 -0.85 -4.88 -2.72
C PHE A 16 -1.41 -4.40 -1.37
N LEU A 17 -1.29 -3.12 -1.03
CA LEU A 17 -1.84 -2.55 0.21
C LEU A 17 -3.37 -2.74 0.28
N ASN A 18 -4.10 -2.51 -0.81
CA ASN A 18 -5.54 -2.79 -0.86
C ASN A 18 -5.87 -4.27 -0.58
N ALA A 19 -5.09 -5.18 -1.16
CA ALA A 19 -5.26 -6.61 -0.92
C ALA A 19 -5.00 -6.98 0.55
N VAL A 20 -3.95 -6.42 1.15
CA VAL A 20 -3.62 -6.61 2.56
C VAL A 20 -4.74 -6.08 3.47
N ILE A 21 -5.24 -4.86 3.22
CA ILE A 21 -6.34 -4.25 3.99
C ILE A 21 -7.57 -5.16 3.99
N TYR A 22 -7.98 -5.64 2.81
CA TYR A 22 -9.13 -6.53 2.69
C TYR A 22 -8.92 -7.85 3.46
N ARG A 23 -7.74 -8.47 3.31
CA ARG A 23 -7.46 -9.78 3.91
C ARG A 23 -7.28 -9.71 5.43
N LEU A 24 -6.67 -8.65 5.93
CA LEU A 24 -6.55 -8.40 7.38
C LEU A 24 -7.93 -8.24 8.01
N HIS A 25 -8.82 -7.48 7.38
CA HIS A 25 -10.19 -7.34 7.88
C HIS A 25 -10.97 -8.68 7.83
N ALA A 26 -10.81 -9.44 6.74
CA ALA A 26 -11.42 -10.77 6.60
C ALA A 26 -10.79 -11.84 7.52
N SER A 27 -9.76 -11.50 8.31
CA SER A 27 -9.00 -12.44 9.15
C SER A 27 -8.46 -13.66 8.39
N VAL A 28 -8.15 -13.48 7.10
CA VAL A 28 -7.54 -14.50 6.24
C VAL A 28 -6.06 -14.18 6.02
N SER A 29 -5.28 -15.21 5.71
CA SER A 29 -3.85 -15.01 5.44
C SER A 29 -3.64 -14.03 4.28
N PHE A 30 -2.87 -12.97 4.51
CA PHE A 30 -2.46 -12.04 3.47
C PHE A 30 -1.29 -12.57 2.60
N ILE A 31 -0.65 -13.65 3.03
CA ILE A 31 0.52 -14.25 2.36
C ILE A 31 0.11 -15.37 1.39
N ARG A 32 -0.97 -16.11 1.69
CA ARG A 32 -1.36 -17.31 0.94
C ARG A 32 -2.64 -17.12 0.13
N GLY A 33 -2.69 -17.66 -1.09
CA GLY A 33 -3.89 -17.72 -1.92
C GLY A 33 -3.97 -16.65 -3.01
N ARG A 34 -4.77 -16.90 -4.05
CA ARG A 34 -4.94 -16.01 -5.21
C ARG A 34 -5.77 -14.77 -4.88
N SER A 35 -5.60 -13.72 -5.67
CA SER A 35 -6.49 -12.55 -5.63
C SER A 35 -7.85 -12.94 -6.21
N TYR A 36 -8.93 -12.59 -5.52
CA TYR A 36 -10.29 -12.92 -5.93
C TYR A 36 -11.23 -11.74 -5.72
N CYS A 37 -12.35 -11.73 -6.45
CA CYS A 37 -13.40 -10.74 -6.25
C CYS A 37 -14.14 -10.99 -4.93
N PRO A 38 -14.25 -10.02 -4.01
CA PRO A 38 -14.90 -10.23 -2.71
C PRO A 38 -16.40 -10.56 -2.80
N ALA A 39 -17.04 -10.22 -3.92
CA ALA A 39 -18.47 -10.38 -4.13
C ALA A 39 -18.87 -11.74 -4.72
N CYS A 40 -18.20 -12.15 -5.80
CA CYS A 40 -18.51 -13.44 -6.47
C CYS A 40 -17.49 -14.54 -6.18
N LYS A 41 -16.42 -14.23 -5.45
CA LYS A 41 -15.32 -15.16 -5.09
C LYS A 41 -14.59 -15.77 -6.30
N HIS A 42 -14.79 -15.22 -7.51
CA HIS A 42 -14.05 -15.63 -8.69
C HIS A 42 -12.59 -15.17 -8.59
N ASP A 43 -11.66 -16.05 -8.94
CA ASP A 43 -10.23 -15.73 -9.03
C ASP A 43 -9.99 -14.71 -10.14
N LEU A 44 -9.24 -13.66 -9.83
CA LEU A 44 -8.94 -12.59 -10.77
C LEU A 44 -7.78 -13.00 -11.69
N GLY A 45 -7.94 -12.75 -12.98
CA GLY A 45 -6.86 -12.91 -13.95
C GLY A 45 -5.82 -11.80 -13.79
N TRP A 46 -4.61 -12.02 -14.29
CA TRP A 46 -3.54 -11.01 -14.30
C TRP A 46 -3.96 -9.65 -14.90
N TRP A 47 -4.77 -9.65 -15.95
CA TRP A 47 -5.33 -8.44 -16.55
C TRP A 47 -6.24 -7.64 -15.61
N ASP A 48 -6.92 -8.29 -14.67
CA ASP A 48 -7.79 -7.62 -13.69
C ASP A 48 -6.97 -7.03 -12.52
N LEU A 49 -5.71 -7.46 -12.38
CA LEU A 49 -4.77 -7.00 -11.35
C LEU A 49 -3.89 -5.83 -11.81
N VAL A 50 -4.01 -5.37 -13.06
CA VAL A 50 -3.24 -4.22 -13.54
C VAL A 50 -3.74 -2.94 -12.83
N PRO A 51 -2.94 -2.33 -11.94
CA PRO A 51 -3.40 -1.23 -11.08
C PRO A 51 -3.90 -0.04 -11.91
N VAL A 52 -4.96 0.62 -11.45
CA VAL A 52 -5.67 1.77 -12.04
C VAL A 52 -6.26 1.51 -13.44
N ALA A 53 -5.48 0.94 -14.37
CA ALA A 53 -5.89 0.60 -15.71
C ALA A 53 -7.06 -0.37 -15.72
N SER A 54 -7.00 -1.47 -14.95
CA SER A 54 -8.10 -2.45 -14.90
C SER A 54 -9.39 -1.80 -14.42
N PHE A 55 -9.32 -0.90 -13.43
CA PHE A 55 -10.47 -0.15 -12.93
C PHE A 55 -11.09 0.76 -14.01
N ILE A 56 -10.26 1.51 -14.75
CA ILE A 56 -10.72 2.40 -15.81
C ILE A 56 -11.35 1.60 -16.96
N PHE A 57 -10.67 0.57 -17.47
CA PHE A 57 -11.17 -0.25 -18.58
C PHE A 57 -12.44 -1.02 -18.23
N LEU A 58 -12.56 -1.48 -16.98
CA LEU A 58 -13.77 -2.16 -16.50
C LEU A 58 -14.85 -1.19 -16.01
N LYS A 59 -14.66 0.13 -16.15
CA LYS A 59 -15.58 1.20 -15.72
C LYS A 59 -15.99 1.06 -14.25
N GLY A 60 -15.02 0.72 -13.40
CA GLY A 60 -15.21 0.53 -11.96
C GLY A 60 -16.08 -0.67 -11.59
N LYS A 61 -16.20 -1.69 -12.46
CA LYS A 61 -17.02 -2.89 -12.21
C LYS A 61 -16.20 -4.16 -12.33
N CYS A 62 -16.54 -5.19 -11.56
CA CYS A 62 -15.94 -6.51 -11.73
C CYS A 62 -16.27 -7.08 -13.11
N ARG A 63 -15.28 -7.64 -13.82
CA ARG A 63 -15.46 -8.27 -15.15
C ARG A 63 -16.55 -9.34 -15.15
N TYR A 64 -16.56 -10.18 -14.10
CA TYR A 64 -17.36 -11.40 -13.98
C TYR A 64 -18.76 -11.15 -13.43
N CYS A 65 -18.89 -10.44 -12.30
CA CYS A 65 -20.18 -10.23 -11.62
C CYS A 65 -20.78 -8.83 -11.79
N LYS A 66 -20.08 -7.92 -12.50
CA LYS A 66 -20.49 -6.52 -12.75
C LYS A 66 -20.74 -5.66 -11.51
N LYS A 67 -20.49 -6.17 -10.30
CA LYS A 67 -20.58 -5.38 -9.07
C LYS A 67 -19.51 -4.30 -9.06
N ASN A 68 -19.87 -3.13 -8.53
CA ASN A 68 -18.96 -1.98 -8.44
C ASN A 68 -17.75 -2.30 -7.57
N ILE A 69 -16.57 -1.92 -8.05
CA ILE A 69 -15.31 -1.91 -7.32
C ILE A 69 -15.24 -0.58 -6.57
N SER A 70 -14.77 -0.59 -5.32
CA SER A 70 -14.66 0.62 -4.52
C SER A 70 -13.63 1.59 -5.11
N TRP A 71 -13.95 2.88 -5.14
CA TRP A 71 -13.02 3.95 -5.54
C TRP A 71 -11.79 4.04 -4.64
N GLN A 72 -11.83 3.46 -3.44
CA GLN A 72 -10.65 3.32 -2.58
C GLN A 72 -9.47 2.63 -3.32
N TYR A 73 -9.75 1.63 -4.16
CA TYR A 73 -8.69 0.87 -4.83
C TYR A 73 -7.80 1.78 -5.70
N PRO A 74 -8.34 2.47 -6.74
CA PRO A 74 -7.53 3.36 -7.55
C PRO A 74 -6.98 4.56 -6.76
N LEU A 75 -7.69 5.06 -5.74
CA LEU A 75 -7.21 6.18 -4.92
C LEU A 75 -5.95 5.82 -4.12
N VAL A 76 -5.91 4.62 -3.51
CA VAL A 76 -4.73 4.15 -2.78
C VAL A 76 -3.57 3.89 -3.73
N GLU A 77 -3.82 3.31 -4.91
CA GLU A 77 -2.79 3.07 -5.93
C GLU A 77 -2.16 4.38 -6.43
N ILE A 78 -2.98 5.38 -6.76
CA ILE A 78 -2.52 6.70 -7.18
C ILE A 78 -1.84 7.44 -6.03
N GLY A 79 -2.43 7.43 -4.83
CA GLY A 79 -1.87 8.08 -3.65
C GLY A 79 -0.50 7.52 -3.27
N THR A 80 -0.32 6.21 -3.33
CA THR A 80 0.97 5.54 -3.10
C THR A 80 2.01 5.96 -4.14
N THR A 81 1.60 6.00 -5.42
CA THR A 81 2.46 6.46 -6.53
C THR A 81 2.90 7.91 -6.33
N ILE A 82 1.98 8.80 -5.97
CA ILE A 82 2.30 10.22 -5.72
C ILE A 82 3.26 10.34 -4.52
N ALA A 83 2.98 9.65 -3.42
CA ALA A 83 3.87 9.66 -2.25
C ALA A 83 5.29 9.19 -2.61
N PHE A 84 5.41 8.11 -3.39
CA PHE A 84 6.71 7.57 -3.80
C PHE A 84 7.46 8.52 -4.73
N LEU A 85 6.76 9.19 -5.64
CA LEU A 85 7.36 10.23 -6.47
C LEU A 85 7.83 11.42 -5.66
N LEU A 86 7.04 11.90 -4.70
CA LEU A 86 7.45 12.99 -3.81
C LEU A 86 8.71 12.60 -3.02
N LEU A 87 8.77 11.38 -2.49
CA LEU A 87 9.96 10.88 -1.80
C LEU A 87 11.18 10.81 -2.72
N LEU A 88 11.01 10.38 -3.97
CA LEU A 88 12.10 10.35 -4.96
C LEU A 88 12.63 11.76 -5.23
N LEU A 89 11.74 12.74 -5.37
CA LEU A 89 12.10 14.13 -5.67
C LEU A 89 12.80 14.81 -4.48
N ASN A 90 12.46 14.46 -3.24
CA ASN A 90 13.04 15.06 -2.04
C ASN A 90 14.36 14.40 -1.61
N PHE A 91 14.46 13.06 -1.69
CA PHE A 91 15.60 12.31 -1.13
C PHE A 91 16.51 11.70 -2.20
N GLY A 92 16.10 11.69 -3.46
CA GLY A 92 16.82 10.99 -4.53
C GLY A 92 16.79 9.47 -4.35
N LEU A 93 17.55 8.74 -5.18
CA LEU A 93 17.76 7.31 -4.97
C LEU A 93 18.83 7.07 -3.90
N GLY A 94 18.50 6.31 -2.86
CA GLY A 94 19.43 5.94 -1.80
C GLY A 94 18.76 5.08 -0.71
N ALA A 95 19.52 4.66 0.30
CA ALA A 95 18.98 3.87 1.41
C ALA A 95 17.84 4.60 2.14
N THR A 96 17.99 5.90 2.36
CA THR A 96 16.97 6.79 2.95
C THR A 96 15.65 6.74 2.20
N PHE A 97 15.69 6.75 0.87
CA PHE A 97 14.49 6.65 0.04
C PHE A 97 13.73 5.35 0.28
N PHE A 98 14.42 4.20 0.30
CA PHE A 98 13.76 2.91 0.56
C PHE A 98 13.16 2.81 1.97
N VAL A 99 13.82 3.40 2.97
CA VAL A 99 13.26 3.49 4.34
C VAL A 99 11.97 4.31 4.34
N TYR A 100 11.97 5.47 3.69
CA TYR A 100 10.75 6.27 3.60
C TYR A 100 9.66 5.63 2.74
N LEU A 101 10.00 4.86 1.69
CA LEU A 101 9.01 4.06 0.95
C LEU A 101 8.31 3.07 1.88
N PHE A 102 9.06 2.39 2.74
CA PHE A 102 8.52 1.47 3.73
C PHE A 102 7.58 2.20 4.70
N TYR A 103 8.01 3.32 5.27
CA TYR A 103 7.18 4.12 6.20
C TYR A 103 5.92 4.64 5.53
N ALA A 104 6.02 5.21 4.33
CA ALA A 104 4.88 5.68 3.56
C ALA A 104 3.88 4.54 3.28
N SER A 105 4.38 3.35 2.95
CA SER A 105 3.52 2.18 2.71
C SER A 105 2.74 1.75 3.96
N ILE A 106 3.38 1.73 5.13
CA ILE A 106 2.72 1.42 6.40
C ILE A 106 1.70 2.51 6.76
N LEU A 107 2.06 3.79 6.64
CA LEU A 107 1.15 4.90 6.94
C LEU A 107 -0.08 4.90 6.03
N ILE A 108 0.10 4.69 4.72
CA ILE A 108 -1.01 4.57 3.77
C ILE A 108 -1.92 3.39 4.13
N LEU A 109 -1.33 2.24 4.51
CA LEU A 109 -2.09 1.07 4.93
C LEU A 109 -2.94 1.38 6.17
N VAL A 110 -2.32 1.93 7.22
CA VAL A 110 -3.01 2.25 8.48
C VAL A 110 -4.07 3.31 8.27
N PHE A 111 -3.74 4.41 7.57
CA PHE A 111 -4.68 5.48 7.23
C PHE A 111 -5.90 4.94 6.48
N THR A 112 -5.68 4.12 5.46
CA THR A 112 -6.77 3.58 4.64
C THR A 112 -7.61 2.57 5.43
N TYR A 113 -6.98 1.76 6.28
CA TYR A 113 -7.67 0.81 7.14
C TYR A 113 -8.54 1.54 8.17
N ASP A 114 -7.99 2.54 8.84
CA ASP A 114 -8.70 3.37 9.80
C ASP A 114 -9.85 4.15 9.15
N PHE A 115 -9.61 4.80 8.00
CA PHE A 115 -10.65 5.52 7.27
C PHE A 115 -11.84 4.62 6.87
N ARG A 116 -11.57 3.34 6.61
CA ARG A 116 -12.60 2.38 6.20
C ARG A 116 -13.32 1.71 7.36
N TYR A 117 -12.61 1.39 8.43
CA TYR A 117 -13.09 0.51 9.50
C TYR A 117 -13.12 1.16 10.88
N TYR A 118 -12.59 2.38 11.03
CA TYR A 118 -12.47 3.13 12.28
C TYR A 118 -11.77 2.32 13.39
N LEU A 119 -10.74 1.57 12.99
CA LEU A 119 -9.98 0.67 13.85
C LEU A 119 -8.48 0.83 13.59
N ILE A 120 -7.70 0.96 14.66
CA ILE A 120 -6.24 1.00 14.58
C ILE A 120 -5.71 -0.44 14.54
N LEU A 121 -4.82 -0.70 13.58
CA LEU A 121 -4.36 -2.04 13.26
C LEU A 121 -3.08 -2.41 14.03
N ASP A 122 -3.23 -2.70 15.32
CA ASP A 122 -2.12 -3.02 16.24
C ASP A 122 -1.21 -4.15 15.74
N ARG A 123 -1.81 -5.13 15.04
CA ARG A 123 -1.08 -6.25 14.43
C ARG A 123 -0.10 -5.84 13.33
N VAL A 124 -0.25 -4.65 12.76
CA VAL A 124 0.66 -4.09 11.76
C VAL A 124 1.52 -2.98 12.36
N THR A 125 0.95 -2.10 13.20
CA THR A 125 1.69 -0.97 13.78
C THR A 125 2.79 -1.44 14.75
N LEU A 126 2.53 -2.43 15.62
CA LEU A 126 3.54 -2.89 16.58
C LEU A 126 4.78 -3.52 15.90
N PRO A 127 4.63 -4.46 14.94
CA PRO A 127 5.79 -4.94 14.19
C PRO A 127 6.47 -3.84 13.37
N ALA A 128 5.70 -2.91 12.82
CA ALA A 128 6.27 -1.79 12.06
C ALA A 128 7.13 -0.89 12.94
N ILE A 129 6.73 -0.60 14.18
CA ILE A 129 7.55 0.16 15.15
C ILE A 129 8.86 -0.57 15.45
N LEU A 130 8.82 -1.88 15.67
CA LEU A 130 10.02 -2.69 15.93
C LEU A 130 11.03 -2.65 14.77
N ILE A 131 10.55 -2.54 13.52
CA ILE A 131 11.39 -2.44 12.33
C ILE A 131 11.81 -0.99 12.07
N ALA A 132 10.93 -0.02 12.30
CA ALA A 132 11.18 1.39 12.05
C ALA A 132 12.22 1.96 13.01
N PHE A 133 12.22 1.56 14.27
CA PHE A 133 13.18 2.05 15.26
C PHE A 133 14.66 1.85 14.83
N PRO A 134 15.12 0.63 14.48
CA PRO A 134 16.49 0.44 14.02
C PRO A 134 16.77 1.10 12.67
N LEU A 135 15.81 1.13 11.74
CA LEU A 135 15.99 1.80 10.45
C LEU A 135 16.21 3.31 10.63
N SER A 136 15.42 3.95 11.49
CA SER A 136 15.57 5.37 11.81
C SER A 136 16.91 5.69 12.49
N PHE A 137 17.36 4.82 13.39
CA PHE A 137 18.64 5.01 14.07
C PHE A 137 19.86 4.76 13.15
N PHE A 138 19.90 3.63 12.46
CA PHE A 138 21.09 3.23 11.68
C PHE A 138 21.16 3.87 10.29
N VAL A 139 20.02 4.06 9.63
CA VAL A 139 19.98 4.57 8.24
C VAL A 139 19.74 6.06 8.22
N LEU A 140 18.73 6.54 8.96
CA LEU A 140 18.38 7.97 8.97
C LEU A 140 19.23 8.79 9.95
N LYS A 141 19.97 8.13 10.86
CA LYS A 141 20.82 8.76 11.88
C LYS A 141 20.08 9.78 12.75
N ILE A 142 18.79 9.52 13.01
CA ILE A 142 17.95 10.36 13.86
C ILE A 142 18.30 10.10 15.32
N GLY A 143 18.41 11.17 16.12
CA GLY A 143 18.68 11.07 17.55
C GLY A 143 17.54 10.40 18.32
N ILE A 144 17.86 9.66 19.39
CA ILE A 144 16.85 8.94 20.22
C ILE A 144 15.81 9.91 20.80
N LEU A 145 16.22 11.13 21.15
CA LEU A 145 15.32 12.14 21.70
C LEU A 145 14.26 12.57 20.67
N GLU A 146 14.66 12.76 19.40
CA GLU A 146 13.72 13.09 18.32
C GLU A 146 12.79 11.92 18.00
N LEU A 147 13.31 10.68 18.08
CA LEU A 147 12.52 9.47 17.90
C LEU A 147 11.44 9.26 18.97
N LEU A 148 11.67 9.73 20.20
CA LEU A 148 10.74 9.62 21.32
C LEU A 148 9.73 10.76 21.40
N ILE A 149 10.12 11.96 20.96
CA ILE A 149 9.29 13.16 21.02
C ILE A 149 8.36 13.25 19.80
N GLY A 150 8.76 12.66 18.66
CA GLY A 150 8.05 12.74 17.38
C GLY A 150 8.51 13.93 16.56
#